data_AF-A0A9W2X8D6-F1
#
_entry.id   AF-A0A9W2X8D6-F1
#
_cell.length_a   1.000
_cell.length_b   1.000
_cell.length_c   1.000
_cell.angle_alpha   90.00
_cell.angle_beta   90.00
_cell.angle_gamma   90.00
#
_symmetry.space_group_name_H-M   'P 1'
#
loop_
_entity.id
_entity.type
_entity.pdbx_description
1 polymer ?
#
loop_
_entity_poly.entity_id
_entity_poly.type
_entity_poly.pdbx_seq_one_letter_code
_entity_poly.pdbx_strand_id
1 'polypeptide(L)'
;MTLDVVFHKGFIKVFIVPDPVSKPEVSQTCLSPEQSVVCCSTEGDGVEFIWSLDNNILIQTRAESTNKPTSEVSNVTISLHGQLTGNLACITQNDISSEQTVIQLRSCKAPVSKPEVSQTCLSPEQSVVCCSTEGDGVEFIWRLNNNILIQTRAESTNKPTSEVSNVTISLHGQLTGNLACITQNDISSEQTVIQLRSCRGSIHSPFVTVTVAVIASVCTLLLRLALFLYVRHLHKTPRPVADEDNGENEIVYSDVRVKSATERRPNTK
;
A
#
# COMPACT_ATOMS: atom_id res chain seq x y z
N MET A 1 -35.16 8.11 -49.06
CA MET A 1 -35.41 8.83 -50.32
C MET A 1 -36.89 9.11 -50.54
N THR A 2 -37.20 10.31 -51.00
CA THR A 2 -38.54 10.70 -51.46
C THR A 2 -38.54 10.93 -52.99
N LEU A 3 -39.61 10.49 -53.66
CA LEU A 3 -39.79 10.67 -55.11
C LEU A 3 -40.66 11.91 -55.38
N ASP A 4 -40.08 12.91 -56.00
CA ASP A 4 -40.82 14.07 -56.49
C ASP A 4 -41.08 13.95 -57.99
N VAL A 5 -42.36 14.07 -58.37
CA VAL A 5 -42.80 13.90 -59.76
C VAL A 5 -43.36 15.22 -60.28
N VAL A 6 -42.71 15.77 -61.30
CA VAL A 6 -43.14 17.01 -61.96
C VAL A 6 -43.57 16.73 -63.40
N PHE A 7 -44.79 17.13 -63.74
CA PHE A 7 -45.32 17.05 -65.11
C PHE A 7 -45.12 18.39 -65.82
N HIS A 8 -44.39 18.38 -66.95
CA HIS A 8 -44.24 19.58 -67.77
C HIS A 8 -44.29 19.23 -69.27
N LYS A 9 -45.24 19.83 -70.00
CA LYS A 9 -45.41 19.67 -71.46
C LYS A 9 -45.43 18.20 -71.94
N GLY A 10 -46.11 17.33 -71.21
CA GLY A 10 -46.24 15.91 -71.56
C GLY A 10 -45.05 15.02 -71.18
N PHE A 11 -44.00 15.58 -70.55
CA PHE A 11 -42.90 14.80 -69.99
C PHE A 11 -43.06 14.65 -68.47
N ILE A 12 -42.74 13.46 -67.97
CA ILE A 12 -42.61 13.17 -66.53
C ILE A 12 -41.15 13.35 -66.16
N LYS A 13 -40.85 14.30 -65.28
CA LYS A 13 -39.55 14.39 -64.61
C LYS A 13 -39.68 13.81 -63.22
N VAL A 14 -38.87 12.80 -62.93
CA VAL A 14 -38.74 12.19 -61.61
C VAL A 14 -37.45 12.71 -60.99
N PHE A 15 -37.57 13.34 -59.82
CA PHE A 15 -36.44 13.75 -59.00
C PHE A 15 -36.35 12.80 -57.81
N ILE A 16 -35.14 12.32 -57.53
CA ILE A 16 -34.84 11.57 -56.31
C ILE A 16 -34.35 12.61 -55.30
N VAL A 17 -35.11 12.81 -54.24
CA VAL A 17 -34.74 13.73 -53.15
C VAL A 17 -34.15 12.88 -52.01
N PRO A 18 -32.89 13.12 -51.61
CA PRO A 18 -32.29 12.49 -50.44
C PRO A 18 -33.10 12.82 -49.18
N ASP A 19 -33.24 11.85 -48.27
CA ASP A 19 -33.84 12.15 -46.97
C ASP A 19 -32.93 13.10 -46.17
N PRO A 20 -33.50 14.04 -45.41
CA PRO A 20 -32.72 14.92 -44.55
C PRO A 20 -31.98 14.11 -43.48
N VAL A 21 -30.85 14.63 -43.02
CA VAL A 21 -30.09 14.03 -41.94
C VAL A 21 -30.82 14.23 -40.61
N SER A 22 -30.80 13.20 -39.77
CA SER A 22 -31.29 13.30 -38.40
C SER A 22 -30.25 13.99 -37.49
N LYS A 23 -30.67 14.38 -36.29
CA LYS A 23 -29.72 14.86 -35.28
C LYS A 23 -28.75 13.73 -34.90
N PRO A 24 -27.42 13.94 -35.02
CA PRO A 24 -26.47 12.87 -34.79
C PRO A 24 -26.40 12.44 -33.32
N GLU A 25 -26.29 11.14 -33.10
CA GLU A 25 -25.95 10.56 -31.80
C GLU A 25 -24.44 10.40 -31.69
N VAL A 26 -23.86 10.92 -30.59
CA VAL A 26 -22.41 10.92 -30.35
C VAL A 26 -22.10 10.20 -29.05
N SER A 27 -21.15 9.26 -29.11
CA SER A 27 -20.66 8.51 -27.95
C SER A 27 -19.13 8.57 -27.87
N GLN A 28 -18.62 8.48 -26.64
CA GLN A 28 -17.19 8.36 -26.34
C GLN A 28 -16.96 7.09 -25.53
N THR A 29 -15.97 6.30 -25.93
CA THR A 29 -15.49 5.11 -25.24
C THR A 29 -14.01 5.24 -24.96
N CYS A 30 -13.61 5.09 -23.70
CA CYS A 30 -12.20 5.07 -23.31
C CYS A 30 -11.61 3.67 -23.52
N LEU A 31 -10.50 3.57 -24.24
CA LEU A 31 -9.74 2.32 -24.41
C LEU A 31 -8.56 2.26 -23.43
N SER A 32 -7.90 3.39 -23.23
CA SER A 32 -6.80 3.57 -22.27
C SER A 32 -6.74 5.04 -21.81
N PRO A 33 -5.90 5.41 -20.83
CA PRO A 33 -5.77 6.81 -20.40
C PRO A 33 -5.41 7.79 -21.54
N GLU A 34 -4.65 7.31 -22.53
CA GLU A 34 -4.20 8.11 -23.68
C GLU A 34 -4.92 7.74 -24.99
N GLN A 35 -5.99 6.94 -24.92
CA GLN A 35 -6.70 6.52 -26.12
C GLN A 35 -8.21 6.44 -25.87
N SER A 36 -8.95 7.17 -26.68
CA SER A 36 -10.41 7.07 -26.74
C SER A 36 -10.87 6.86 -28.16
N VAL A 37 -12.06 6.30 -28.29
CA VAL A 37 -12.78 6.15 -29.54
C VAL A 37 -14.07 6.91 -29.42
N VAL A 38 -14.37 7.73 -30.42
CA VAL A 38 -15.64 8.46 -30.49
C VAL A 38 -16.38 8.02 -31.73
N CYS A 39 -17.68 7.82 -31.58
CA CYS A 39 -18.56 7.38 -32.65
C CYS A 39 -19.66 8.42 -32.85
N CYS A 40 -19.93 8.75 -34.10
CA CYS A 40 -21.06 9.57 -34.49
C CYS A 40 -21.93 8.78 -35.45
N SER A 41 -23.22 8.78 -35.20
CA SER A 41 -24.19 8.06 -36.00
C SER A 41 -25.41 8.93 -36.32
N THR A 42 -25.95 8.79 -37.52
CA THR A 42 -27.15 9.51 -37.96
C THR A 42 -27.87 8.73 -39.04
N GLU A 43 -29.18 8.96 -39.15
CA GLU A 43 -29.98 8.58 -40.31
C GLU A 43 -29.91 9.68 -41.38
N GLY A 44 -30.01 9.30 -42.65
CA GLY A 44 -30.01 10.22 -43.79
C GLY A 44 -29.34 9.62 -45.01
N ASP A 45 -29.61 10.22 -46.18
CA ASP A 45 -29.05 9.76 -47.45
C ASP A 45 -27.78 10.55 -47.81
N GLY A 46 -26.71 9.83 -48.20
CA GLY A 46 -25.50 10.43 -48.76
C GLY A 46 -24.67 11.27 -47.78
N VAL A 47 -24.78 10.97 -46.49
CA VAL A 47 -24.25 11.76 -45.37
C VAL A 47 -22.72 11.95 -45.41
N GLU A 48 -22.31 13.19 -45.19
CA GLU A 48 -20.96 13.62 -44.86
C GLU A 48 -20.84 13.89 -43.35
N PHE A 49 -19.73 13.42 -42.75
CA PHE A 49 -19.40 13.57 -41.35
C PHE A 49 -18.20 14.51 -41.20
N ILE A 50 -18.35 15.54 -40.37
CA ILE A 50 -17.29 16.48 -40.01
C ILE A 50 -17.13 16.44 -38.49
N TRP A 51 -15.91 16.14 -38.04
CA TRP A 51 -15.55 16.22 -36.63
C TRP A 51 -14.75 17.49 -36.37
N SER A 52 -15.07 18.18 -35.28
CA SER A 52 -14.26 19.30 -34.80
C SER A 52 -14.08 19.27 -33.28
N LEU A 53 -12.92 19.73 -32.81
CA LEU A 53 -12.61 19.92 -31.40
C LEU A 53 -12.32 21.39 -31.16
N ASP A 54 -13.12 22.02 -30.28
CA ASP A 54 -13.06 23.47 -29.99
C ASP A 54 -13.03 24.31 -31.28
N ASN A 55 -13.95 23.98 -32.20
CA ASN A 55 -14.13 24.59 -33.51
C ASN A 55 -12.97 24.37 -34.51
N ASN A 56 -11.99 23.52 -34.20
CA ASN A 56 -10.95 23.11 -35.13
C ASN A 56 -11.34 21.78 -35.78
N ILE A 57 -11.43 21.75 -37.11
CA ILE A 57 -11.76 20.53 -37.85
C ILE A 57 -10.65 19.50 -37.65
N LEU A 58 -11.04 18.30 -37.20
CA LEU A 58 -10.15 17.15 -37.03
C LEU A 58 -10.14 16.28 -38.29
N ILE A 59 -11.33 15.92 -38.77
CA ILE A 59 -11.50 15.09 -39.97
C ILE A 59 -12.83 15.43 -40.66
N GLN A 60 -12.86 15.22 -41.96
CA GLN A 60 -14.04 15.31 -42.80
C GLN A 60 -14.05 14.08 -43.70
N THR A 61 -15.12 13.29 -43.64
CA THR A 61 -15.25 12.05 -44.40
C THR A 61 -16.69 11.79 -44.79
N ARG A 62 -16.88 11.12 -45.92
CA ARG A 62 -18.19 10.62 -46.33
C ARG A 62 -18.32 9.18 -45.89
N ALA A 63 -19.49 8.77 -45.38
CA ALA A 63 -19.71 7.35 -45.12
C ALA A 63 -19.46 6.56 -46.42
N GLU A 64 -18.64 5.51 -46.35
CA GLU A 64 -18.38 4.66 -47.52
C GLU A 64 -19.70 4.05 -47.98
N SER A 65 -20.17 4.53 -49.13
CA SER A 65 -21.30 4.00 -49.87
C SER A 65 -20.97 2.61 -50.39
N THR A 66 -20.94 1.61 -49.51
CA THR A 66 -21.27 0.26 -49.95
C THR A 66 -22.71 0.30 -50.44
N ASN A 67 -23.00 -0.32 -51.60
CA ASN A 67 -24.35 -0.39 -52.19
C ASN A 67 -25.35 -1.00 -51.20
N LYS A 68 -25.84 -0.20 -50.25
CA LYS A 68 -26.63 -0.63 -49.11
C LYS A 68 -27.96 0.14 -49.15
N PRO A 69 -29.10 -0.53 -48.90
CA PRO A 69 -30.40 0.11 -49.04
C PRO A 69 -30.54 1.32 -48.09
N THR A 70 -31.12 2.38 -48.65
CA THR A 70 -31.28 3.71 -48.07
C THR A 70 -32.40 3.75 -47.03
N SER A 71 -32.06 3.37 -45.80
CA SER A 71 -32.81 3.66 -44.54
C SER A 71 -31.97 3.28 -43.30
N GLU A 72 -30.65 3.19 -43.44
CA GLU A 72 -29.80 2.68 -42.36
C GLU A 72 -28.94 3.77 -41.74
N VAL A 73 -28.77 3.66 -40.42
CA VAL A 73 -27.90 4.51 -39.63
C VAL A 73 -26.48 4.45 -40.19
N SER A 74 -26.01 5.57 -40.72
CA SER A 74 -24.61 5.77 -41.10
C SER A 74 -23.83 6.14 -39.86
N ASN A 75 -22.63 5.59 -39.69
CA ASN A 75 -21.76 5.96 -38.59
C ASN A 75 -20.31 6.12 -39.03
N VAL A 76 -19.59 6.98 -38.30
CA VAL A 76 -18.15 7.19 -38.43
C VAL A 76 -17.55 7.13 -37.05
N THR A 77 -16.49 6.34 -36.92
CA THR A 77 -15.75 6.15 -35.68
C THR A 77 -14.33 6.65 -35.88
N ILE A 78 -13.83 7.47 -34.96
CA ILE A 78 -12.45 7.96 -34.98
C ILE A 78 -11.75 7.63 -33.66
N SER A 79 -10.46 7.31 -33.77
CA SER A 79 -9.58 7.13 -32.63
C SER A 79 -8.90 8.45 -32.29
N LEU A 80 -9.02 8.87 -31.04
CA LEU A 80 -8.35 10.04 -30.49
C LEU A 80 -7.23 9.57 -29.57
N HIS A 81 -6.03 10.11 -29.80
CA HIS A 81 -4.84 9.81 -29.01
C HIS A 81 -4.45 11.00 -28.14
N GLY A 82 -3.93 10.69 -26.95
CA GLY A 82 -3.55 11.66 -25.94
C GLY A 82 -4.71 12.08 -25.04
N GLN A 83 -4.40 12.97 -24.09
CA GLN A 83 -5.33 13.44 -23.08
C GLN A 83 -6.14 14.65 -23.56
N LEU A 84 -6.93 14.44 -24.62
CA LEU A 84 -7.74 15.51 -25.21
C LEU A 84 -8.96 15.82 -24.33
N THR A 85 -9.23 17.11 -24.18
CA THR A 85 -10.43 17.64 -23.52
C THR A 85 -10.93 18.83 -24.33
N GLY A 86 -12.23 19.11 -24.29
CA GLY A 86 -12.83 20.22 -25.03
C GLY A 86 -14.20 19.89 -25.61
N ASN A 87 -14.72 20.78 -26.44
CA ASN A 87 -16.00 20.63 -27.10
C ASN A 87 -15.82 19.83 -28.40
N LEU A 88 -16.21 18.56 -28.38
CA LEU A 88 -16.21 17.73 -29.58
C LEU A 88 -17.56 17.84 -30.27
N ALA A 89 -17.56 18.37 -31.49
CA ALA A 89 -18.75 18.44 -32.34
C ALA A 89 -18.68 17.36 -33.44
N CYS A 90 -19.75 16.59 -33.59
CA CYS A 90 -20.04 15.88 -34.82
C CYS A 90 -21.09 16.67 -35.60
N ILE A 91 -20.74 17.04 -36.82
CA ILE A 91 -21.63 17.68 -37.78
C ILE A 91 -21.91 16.65 -38.87
N THR A 92 -23.18 16.43 -39.15
CA THR A 92 -23.64 15.55 -40.22
C THR A 92 -24.42 16.36 -41.22
N GLN A 93 -24.11 16.23 -42.50
CA GLN A 93 -24.76 17.02 -43.54
C GLN A 93 -24.91 16.25 -44.85
N ASN A 94 -25.87 16.67 -45.65
CA ASN A 94 -26.02 16.29 -47.05
C ASN A 94 -26.48 17.50 -47.86
N ASP A 95 -26.82 17.30 -49.14
CA ASP A 95 -27.24 18.38 -50.05
C ASP A 95 -28.55 19.08 -49.63
N ILE A 96 -29.27 18.54 -48.63
CA ILE A 96 -30.60 18.98 -48.21
C ILE A 96 -30.59 19.61 -46.82
N SER A 97 -29.76 19.11 -45.90
CA SER A 97 -29.83 19.43 -44.47
C SER A 97 -28.49 19.27 -43.77
N SER A 98 -28.34 19.95 -42.63
CA SER A 98 -27.16 19.91 -41.78
C SER A 98 -27.58 19.94 -40.32
N GLU A 99 -27.08 18.99 -39.54
CA GLU A 99 -27.37 18.82 -38.13
C GLU A 99 -26.07 18.61 -37.35
N GLN A 100 -26.09 18.94 -36.05
CA GLN A 100 -24.91 18.77 -35.21
C GLN A 100 -25.24 18.36 -33.77
N THR A 101 -24.30 17.66 -33.16
CA THR A 101 -24.29 17.35 -31.73
C THR A 101 -22.91 17.64 -31.16
N VAL A 102 -22.89 18.37 -30.04
CA VAL A 102 -21.67 18.72 -29.31
C VAL A 102 -21.69 18.00 -27.97
N ILE A 103 -20.59 17.30 -27.65
CA ILE A 103 -20.36 16.69 -26.35
C ILE A 103 -19.10 17.26 -25.70
N GLN A 104 -19.04 17.21 -24.37
CA GLN A 104 -17.80 17.49 -23.64
C GLN A 104 -16.89 16.26 -23.68
N LEU A 105 -15.78 16.37 -24.42
CA LEU A 105 -14.76 15.33 -24.46
C LEU A 105 -14.04 15.31 -23.11
N ARG A 106 -14.05 14.14 -22.46
CA ARG A 106 -13.40 13.95 -21.17
C ARG A 106 -12.09 13.20 -21.34
N SER A 107 -11.10 13.54 -20.52
CA SER A 107 -9.89 12.74 -20.38
C SER A 107 -10.28 11.33 -19.93
N CYS A 108 -9.76 10.32 -20.62
CA CYS A 108 -9.75 8.97 -20.10
C CYS A 108 -8.78 8.89 -18.92
N LYS A 109 -9.15 8.13 -17.89
CA LYS A 109 -8.33 7.90 -16.70
C LYS A 109 -8.19 6.40 -16.49
N ALA A 110 -7.06 5.95 -15.96
CA ALA A 110 -6.90 4.58 -15.51
C ALA A 110 -7.77 4.32 -14.27
N PRO A 111 -8.43 3.15 -14.18
CA PRO A 111 -9.02 2.73 -12.92
C PRO A 111 -7.93 2.57 -11.85
N VAL A 112 -8.31 2.69 -10.58
CA VAL A 112 -7.40 2.45 -9.47
C VAL A 112 -7.16 0.95 -9.30
N SER A 113 -5.95 0.56 -8.98
CA SER A 113 -5.62 -0.83 -8.61
C SER A 113 -5.89 -1.08 -7.14
N LYS A 114 -6.00 -2.36 -6.76
CA LYS A 114 -6.12 -2.74 -5.36
C LYS A 114 -4.93 -2.19 -4.56
N PRO A 115 -5.16 -1.40 -3.49
CA PRO A 115 -4.06 -0.74 -2.79
C PRO A 115 -3.21 -1.74 -2.01
N GLU A 116 -1.90 -1.55 -2.04
CA GLU A 116 -0.95 -2.23 -1.16
C GLU A 116 -0.78 -1.42 0.12
N VAL A 117 -0.88 -2.07 1.28
CA VAL A 117 -0.82 -1.42 2.59
C VAL A 117 0.25 -2.06 3.45
N SER A 118 1.13 -1.25 4.01
CA SER A 118 2.20 -1.68 4.92
C SER A 118 2.19 -0.90 6.23
N GLN A 119 2.68 -1.55 7.29
CA GLN A 119 2.89 -0.96 8.61
C GLN A 119 4.34 -1.19 9.04
N THR A 120 5.01 -0.13 9.51
CA THR A 120 6.36 -0.16 10.08
C THR A 120 6.34 0.45 11.47
N CYS A 121 6.84 -0.27 12.48
CA CYS A 121 6.99 0.27 13.84
C CYS A 121 8.30 1.07 13.96
N LEU A 122 8.21 2.34 14.37
CA LEU A 122 9.38 3.17 14.66
C LEU A 122 9.74 3.14 16.16
N SER A 123 8.74 3.06 17.02
CA SER A 123 8.89 2.94 18.48
C SER A 123 7.67 2.23 19.09
N PRO A 124 7.68 1.88 20.40
CA PRO A 124 6.52 1.27 21.05
C PRO A 124 5.24 2.13 20.99
N GLU A 125 5.36 3.43 20.76
CA GLU A 125 4.27 4.40 20.69
C GLU A 125 4.21 5.14 19.34
N GLN A 126 4.91 4.64 18.32
CA GLN A 126 4.92 5.26 16.99
C GLN A 126 5.04 4.21 15.89
N SER A 127 4.11 4.26 14.94
CA SER A 127 4.17 3.48 13.71
C SER A 127 3.90 4.35 12.50
N VAL A 128 4.46 3.96 11.36
CA VAL A 128 4.19 4.56 10.06
C VAL A 128 3.41 3.54 9.24
N VAL A 129 2.36 3.98 8.56
CA VAL A 129 1.63 3.15 7.59
C VAL A 129 1.68 3.82 6.23
N CYS A 130 1.88 3.01 5.19
CA CYS A 130 1.93 3.46 3.81
C CYS A 130 0.89 2.72 3.01
N CYS A 131 0.21 3.45 2.12
CA CYS A 131 -0.71 2.89 1.15
C CYS A 131 -0.29 3.34 -0.24
N SER A 132 -0.15 2.39 -1.16
CA SER A 132 0.23 2.62 -2.54
C SER A 132 -0.76 1.98 -3.51
N THR A 133 -0.99 2.63 -4.64
CA THR A 133 -1.89 2.14 -5.70
C THR A 133 -1.46 2.73 -7.05
N GLU A 134 -1.85 2.07 -8.12
CA GLU A 134 -1.76 2.61 -9.48
C GLU A 134 -3.12 3.21 -9.86
N GLY A 135 -3.13 4.21 -10.72
CA GLY A 135 -4.35 4.85 -11.22
C GLY A 135 -4.19 6.36 -11.37
N ASP A 136 -5.14 6.99 -12.07
CA ASP A 136 -5.07 8.43 -12.34
C ASP A 136 -5.96 9.23 -11.39
N GLY A 137 -5.42 10.35 -10.88
CA GLY A 137 -6.17 11.30 -10.04
C GLY A 137 -6.64 10.71 -8.70
N VAL A 138 -5.84 9.79 -8.14
CA VAL A 138 -6.18 8.99 -6.96
C VAL A 138 -6.39 9.85 -5.71
N GLU A 139 -7.52 9.63 -5.04
CA GLU A 139 -7.80 10.04 -3.68
C GLU A 139 -7.58 8.87 -2.71
N PHE A 140 -6.94 9.15 -1.58
CA PHE A 140 -6.66 8.22 -0.49
C PHE A 140 -7.50 8.56 0.73
N ILE A 141 -8.23 7.57 1.24
CA ILE A 141 -9.02 7.68 2.46
C ILE A 141 -8.55 6.59 3.42
N TRP A 142 -8.08 7.00 4.59
CA TRP A 142 -7.71 6.09 5.66
C TRP A 142 -8.83 5.99 6.69
N ARG A 143 -9.20 4.77 7.09
CA ARG A 143 -10.14 4.52 8.18
C ARG A 143 -9.57 3.58 9.22
N LEU A 144 -9.77 3.88 10.50
CA LEU A 144 -9.50 2.97 11.61
C LEU A 144 -10.82 2.62 12.32
N ASN A 145 -11.17 1.34 12.33
CA ASN A 145 -12.45 0.85 12.89
C ASN A 145 -13.65 1.64 12.35
N ASN A 146 -13.68 1.84 11.03
CA ASN A 146 -14.67 2.60 10.27
C ASN A 146 -14.69 4.13 10.46
N ASN A 147 -13.83 4.68 11.33
CA ASN A 147 -13.69 6.13 11.50
C ASN A 147 -12.64 6.69 10.55
N ILE A 148 -12.96 7.78 9.84
CA ILE A 148 -12.01 8.45 8.95
C ILE A 148 -10.88 9.07 9.77
N LEU A 149 -9.63 8.74 9.39
CA LEU A 149 -8.43 9.35 9.95
C LEU A 149 -7.96 10.53 9.10
N ILE A 150 -7.87 10.32 7.79
CA ILE A 150 -7.44 11.32 6.83
C ILE A 150 -8.06 11.02 5.47
N GLN A 151 -8.29 12.07 4.70
CA GLN A 151 -8.68 12.03 3.30
C GLN A 151 -7.80 13.04 2.56
N THR A 152 -7.05 12.57 1.57
CA THR A 152 -6.12 13.40 0.81
C THR A 152 -5.99 12.91 -0.63
N ARG A 153 -5.64 13.81 -1.55
CA ARG A 153 -5.29 13.45 -2.92
C ARG A 153 -3.77 13.32 -3.02
N ALA A 154 -3.28 12.35 -3.79
CA ALA A 154 -1.85 12.32 -4.10
C ALA A 154 -1.49 13.64 -4.81
N GLU A 155 -0.42 14.31 -4.36
CA GLU A 155 0.02 15.56 -4.98
C GLU A 155 0.26 15.31 -6.48
N SER A 156 -0.47 16.05 -7.33
CA SER A 156 -0.33 16.01 -8.78
C SER A 156 0.99 16.70 -9.15
N THR A 157 2.11 16.02 -8.91
CA THR A 157 3.27 16.24 -9.76
C THR A 157 2.85 15.84 -11.17
N ASN A 158 3.26 16.58 -12.20
CA ASN A 158 3.02 16.29 -13.62
C ASN A 158 3.71 14.96 -14.00
N LYS A 159 3.29 13.86 -13.40
CA LYS A 159 3.78 12.51 -13.61
C LYS A 159 3.00 11.86 -14.75
N PRO A 160 3.65 11.04 -15.58
CA PRO A 160 2.97 10.16 -16.52
C PRO A 160 1.83 9.38 -15.84
N THR A 161 0.72 9.23 -16.54
CA THR A 161 -0.37 8.32 -16.18
C THR A 161 0.20 6.91 -16.07
N SER A 162 -0.20 6.15 -15.03
CA SER A 162 0.31 4.81 -14.65
C SER A 162 1.45 4.72 -13.62
N GLU A 163 1.87 5.81 -12.96
CA GLU A 163 2.84 5.69 -11.87
C GLU A 163 2.17 5.42 -10.50
N VAL A 164 2.82 4.57 -9.69
CA VAL A 164 2.38 4.23 -8.33
C VAL A 164 2.33 5.50 -7.48
N SER A 165 1.11 5.86 -7.05
CA SER A 165 0.86 6.90 -6.07
C SER A 165 0.89 6.29 -4.68
N ASN A 166 1.42 7.01 -3.69
CA ASN A 166 1.39 6.56 -2.31
C ASN A 166 1.12 7.69 -1.32
N VAL A 167 0.56 7.33 -0.17
CA VAL A 167 0.37 8.21 0.97
C VAL A 167 0.87 7.48 2.21
N THR A 168 1.75 8.16 2.94
CA THR A 168 2.31 7.67 4.20
C THR A 168 1.82 8.53 5.35
N ILE A 169 1.33 7.89 6.42
CA ILE A 169 0.90 8.59 7.64
C ILE A 169 1.61 8.04 8.87
N SER A 170 1.94 8.94 9.80
CA SER A 170 2.45 8.58 11.12
C SER A 170 1.31 8.45 12.11
N LEU A 171 1.27 7.33 12.83
CA LEU A 171 0.32 7.04 13.89
C LEU A 171 1.06 7.05 15.22
N HIS A 172 0.52 7.79 16.19
CA HIS A 172 1.06 7.90 17.54
C HIS A 172 0.19 7.14 18.55
N GLY A 173 0.83 6.61 19.59
CA GLY A 173 0.22 5.77 20.61
C GLY A 173 0.15 4.29 20.22
N GLN A 174 -0.69 3.55 20.92
CA GLN A 174 -0.86 2.10 20.73
C GLN A 174 -2.19 1.80 20.02
N LEU A 175 -2.36 2.40 18.83
CA LEU A 175 -3.56 2.18 18.03
C LEU A 175 -3.59 0.74 17.49
N THR A 176 -4.75 0.10 17.60
CA THR A 176 -5.00 -1.24 17.08
C THR A 176 -6.38 -1.32 16.44
N GLY A 177 -6.57 -2.30 15.55
CA GLY A 177 -7.87 -2.57 14.92
C GLY A 177 -7.79 -2.62 13.40
N ASN A 178 -8.96 -2.47 12.76
CA ASN A 178 -9.09 -2.57 11.31
C ASN A 178 -8.66 -1.26 10.66
N LEU A 179 -7.48 -1.24 10.03
CA LEU A 179 -7.01 -0.13 9.24
C LEU A 179 -7.33 -0.39 7.77
N ALA A 180 -8.24 0.40 7.21
CA ALA A 180 -8.58 0.38 5.80
C ALA A 180 -7.88 1.53 5.07
N CYS A 181 -7.18 1.22 3.99
CA CYS A 181 -6.88 2.21 2.95
C CYS A 181 -7.88 2.02 1.81
N ILE A 182 -8.59 3.08 1.49
CA ILE A 182 -9.50 3.15 0.34
C ILE A 182 -8.85 4.09 -0.67
N THR A 183 -8.71 3.62 -1.90
CA THR A 183 -8.21 4.40 -3.03
C THR A 183 -9.33 4.53 -4.05
N GLN A 184 -9.54 5.75 -4.55
CA GLN A 184 -10.65 5.99 -5.49
C GLN A 184 -10.35 7.13 -6.47
N ASN A 185 -11.04 7.09 -7.60
CA ASN A 185 -11.16 8.20 -8.55
C ASN A 185 -12.58 8.23 -9.15
N ASP A 186 -12.82 9.09 -10.14
CA ASP A 186 -14.14 9.26 -10.75
C ASP A 186 -14.61 8.02 -11.55
N ILE A 187 -13.78 6.98 -11.68
CA ILE A 187 -14.04 5.77 -12.46
C ILE A 187 -14.22 4.53 -11.57
N SER A 188 -13.45 4.43 -10.49
CA SER A 188 -13.35 3.19 -9.70
C SER A 188 -12.94 3.46 -8.26
N SER A 189 -13.21 2.49 -7.38
CA SER A 189 -12.87 2.53 -5.97
C SER A 189 -12.45 1.14 -5.50
N GLU A 190 -11.31 1.07 -4.82
CA GLU A 190 -10.73 -0.15 -4.29
C GLU A 190 -10.33 0.04 -2.82
N GLN A 191 -10.20 -1.07 -2.09
CA GLN A 191 -9.78 -1.01 -0.69
C GLN A 191 -8.94 -2.21 -0.27
N THR A 192 -8.06 -1.96 0.70
CA THR A 192 -7.35 -2.99 1.43
C THR A 192 -7.45 -2.71 2.93
N VAL A 193 -7.84 -3.75 3.67
CA VAL A 193 -7.94 -3.71 5.13
C VAL A 193 -6.87 -4.59 5.73
N ILE A 194 -6.06 -4.03 6.64
CA ILE A 194 -5.10 -4.77 7.44
C ILE A 194 -5.45 -4.67 8.93
N GLN A 195 -4.97 -5.65 9.70
CA GLN A 195 -5.02 -5.57 11.16
C GLN A 195 -3.84 -4.72 11.65
N LEU A 196 -4.11 -3.52 12.15
CA LEU A 196 -3.12 -2.64 12.77
C LEU A 196 -2.68 -3.26 14.10
N ARG A 197 -1.40 -3.57 14.21
CA ARG A 197 -0.83 -4.23 15.39
C ARG A 197 -0.15 -3.22 16.31
N SER A 198 -0.19 -3.48 17.61
CA SER A 198 0.58 -2.71 18.59
C SER A 198 2.08 -2.92 18.39
N CYS A 199 2.86 -1.84 18.48
CA CYS A 199 4.31 -1.90 18.44
C CYS A 199 4.95 -2.31 19.78
N ARG A 200 4.14 -2.47 20.85
CA ARG A 200 4.60 -3.10 22.11
C ARG A 200 4.80 -4.60 21.91
N GLY A 201 6.02 -4.98 21.59
CA GLY A 201 6.38 -6.40 21.45
C GLY A 201 7.55 -6.68 20.52
N SER A 202 7.96 -5.71 19.71
CA SER A 202 9.16 -5.87 18.86
C SER A 202 10.49 -5.74 19.62
N ILE A 203 10.44 -5.46 20.94
CA ILE A 203 11.60 -5.41 21.84
C ILE A 203 11.42 -6.41 23.00
N HIS A 204 10.99 -7.65 22.71
CA HIS A 204 11.45 -8.75 23.57
C HIS A 204 12.79 -9.23 23.02
N SER A 205 13.84 -8.45 23.29
CA SER A 205 15.20 -8.92 23.08
C SER A 205 15.47 -9.96 24.18
N PRO A 206 15.77 -11.23 23.85
CA PRO A 206 16.08 -12.26 24.84
C PRO A 206 17.26 -11.85 25.74
N PHE A 207 18.08 -10.89 25.30
CA PHE A 207 19.16 -10.31 26.08
C PHE A 207 18.70 -9.58 27.35
N VAL A 208 17.52 -8.94 27.36
CA VAL A 208 17.03 -8.22 28.55
C VAL A 208 16.57 -9.21 29.63
N THR A 209 15.88 -10.29 29.22
CA THR A 209 15.44 -11.34 30.16
C THR A 209 16.64 -12.12 30.72
N VAL A 210 17.63 -12.45 29.88
CA VAL A 210 18.85 -13.15 30.31
C VAL A 210 19.68 -12.28 31.24
N THR A 211 19.84 -10.98 30.97
CA THR A 211 20.63 -10.09 31.84
C THR A 211 20.00 -9.93 33.22
N VAL A 212 18.69 -9.78 33.32
CA VAL A 212 17.99 -9.69 34.63
C VAL A 212 18.12 -11.00 35.42
N ALA A 213 17.95 -12.15 34.76
CA ALA A 213 18.09 -13.45 35.41
C ALA A 213 19.54 -13.72 35.89
N VAL A 214 20.54 -13.35 35.08
CA VAL A 214 21.96 -13.48 35.44
C VAL A 214 22.30 -12.58 36.62
N ILE A 215 21.90 -11.30 36.59
CA ILE A 215 22.14 -10.36 37.69
C ILE A 215 21.48 -10.86 38.98
N ALA A 216 20.21 -11.30 38.93
CA ALA A 216 19.51 -11.85 40.09
C ALA A 216 20.25 -13.08 40.66
N SER A 217 20.69 -14.00 39.80
CA SER A 217 21.44 -15.19 40.24
C SER A 217 22.77 -14.82 40.91
N VAL A 218 23.54 -13.90 40.33
CA VAL A 218 24.82 -13.43 40.89
C VAL A 218 24.59 -12.74 42.23
N CYS A 219 23.57 -11.88 42.35
CA CYS A 219 23.21 -11.25 43.62
C CYS A 219 22.83 -12.27 44.69
N THR A 220 22.07 -13.32 44.35
CA THR A 220 21.72 -14.37 45.33
C THR A 220 22.94 -15.17 45.79
N LEU A 221 23.88 -15.47 44.89
CA LEU A 221 25.13 -16.17 45.24
C LEU A 221 26.01 -15.32 46.15
N LEU A 222 26.14 -14.02 45.88
CA LEU A 222 26.92 -13.10 46.71
C LEU A 222 26.31 -12.95 48.12
N LEU A 223 24.99 -12.86 48.23
CA LEU A 223 24.30 -12.80 49.52
C LEU A 223 24.50 -14.09 50.33
N ARG A 224 24.43 -15.27 49.68
CA ARG A 224 24.71 -16.56 50.32
C ARG A 224 26.15 -16.64 50.81
N LEU A 225 27.11 -16.17 50.02
CA LEU A 225 28.54 -16.17 50.38
C LEU A 225 28.81 -15.22 51.56
N ALA A 226 28.24 -14.01 51.54
CA ALA A 226 28.35 -13.04 52.63
C ALA A 226 27.77 -13.60 53.94
N LEU A 227 26.60 -14.24 53.88
CA LEU A 227 25.97 -14.88 55.04
C LEU A 227 26.85 -16.00 55.62
N PHE A 228 27.45 -16.81 54.74
CA PHE A 228 28.37 -17.89 55.14
C PHE A 228 29.64 -17.36 55.81
N LEU A 229 30.23 -16.29 55.27
CA LEU A 229 31.39 -15.62 55.86
C LEU A 229 31.04 -14.97 57.21
N TYR A 230 29.86 -14.37 57.32
CA TYR A 230 29.36 -13.77 58.56
C TYR A 230 29.17 -14.82 59.68
N VAL A 231 28.54 -15.96 59.37
CA VAL A 231 28.38 -17.06 60.33
C VAL A 231 29.75 -17.62 60.76
N ARG A 232 30.69 -17.79 59.83
CA ARG A 232 32.06 -18.21 60.15
C ARG A 232 32.79 -17.20 61.04
N HIS A 233 32.54 -15.91 60.86
CA HIS A 233 33.11 -14.86 61.71
C HIS A 233 32.55 -14.94 63.14
N LEU A 234 31.25 -15.18 63.29
CA LEU A 234 30.61 -15.36 64.60
C LEU A 234 31.05 -16.65 65.32
N HIS A 235 31.36 -17.71 64.56
CA HIS A 235 31.92 -18.95 65.13
C HIS A 235 33.40 -18.82 65.53
N LYS A 236 34.11 -17.79 65.06
CA LYS A 236 35.53 -17.57 65.36
C LYS A 236 35.77 -16.69 66.59
N THR A 237 34.74 -16.08 67.19
CA THR A 237 34.89 -15.32 68.45
C THR A 237 34.79 -16.26 69.66
N PRO A 238 35.86 -16.43 70.48
CA PRO A 238 35.81 -17.23 71.71
C PRO A 238 34.94 -16.55 72.78
N ARG A 239 34.18 -17.32 73.55
CA ARG A 239 33.44 -16.83 74.73
C ARG A 239 34.42 -16.44 75.86
N PRO A 240 34.09 -15.42 76.68
CA PRO A 240 34.97 -14.95 77.75
C PRO A 240 35.07 -15.94 78.92
N VAL A 241 36.26 -15.97 79.50
CA VAL A 241 36.73 -16.80 80.61
C VAL A 241 35.96 -16.48 81.90
N ALA A 242 35.54 -17.52 82.62
CA ALA A 242 35.32 -17.49 84.05
C ALA A 242 36.57 -18.13 84.70
N ASP A 243 37.18 -17.40 85.63
CA ASP A 243 38.38 -17.75 86.37
C ASP A 243 37.99 -18.26 87.76
N GLU A 244 38.49 -19.43 88.17
CA GLU A 244 38.85 -19.73 89.56
C GLU A 244 39.65 -21.04 89.68
N ASP A 245 40.90 -20.85 90.10
CA ASP A 245 41.62 -21.54 91.19
C ASP A 245 42.27 -22.94 90.98
N ASN A 246 43.61 -22.88 90.83
CA ASN A 246 44.66 -23.48 91.66
C ASN A 246 44.80 -25.01 91.84
N GLY A 247 46.05 -25.50 91.72
CA GLY A 247 46.44 -26.85 92.13
C GLY A 247 47.65 -27.46 91.43
N GLU A 248 48.83 -26.85 91.64
CA GLU A 248 50.18 -27.43 91.79
C GLU A 248 50.43 -28.91 91.41
N ASN A 249 51.50 -29.18 90.64
CA ASN A 249 52.74 -29.81 91.15
C ASN A 249 53.73 -30.25 90.05
N GLU A 250 55.00 -30.02 90.36
CA GLU A 250 56.20 -30.14 89.53
C GLU A 250 56.95 -31.47 89.79
N ILE A 251 57.20 -32.24 88.71
CA ILE A 251 58.34 -33.13 88.34
C ILE A 251 58.79 -34.31 89.26
N VAL A 252 59.05 -35.48 88.62
CA VAL A 252 60.28 -36.35 88.65
C VAL A 252 59.97 -37.87 88.74
N TYR A 253 60.82 -38.66 88.05
CA TYR A 253 61.14 -40.11 88.10
C TYR A 253 60.60 -40.97 86.94
N SER A 254 61.31 -41.90 86.31
CA SER A 254 62.74 -42.23 86.09
C SER A 254 62.82 -43.45 85.14
N ASP A 255 64.01 -43.67 84.58
CA ASP A 255 64.48 -44.66 83.60
C ASP A 255 63.85 -46.08 83.61
N VAL A 256 63.62 -46.65 82.41
CA VAL A 256 63.55 -48.11 82.19
C VAL A 256 64.28 -48.48 80.90
N ARG A 257 65.39 -49.23 81.05
CA ARG A 257 66.09 -49.94 79.97
C ARG A 257 65.34 -51.19 79.54
N VAL A 258 65.37 -51.49 78.25
CA VAL A 258 65.34 -52.86 77.74
C VAL A 258 66.51 -53.06 76.77
N LYS A 259 67.33 -54.07 77.05
CA LYS A 259 68.42 -54.56 76.18
C LYS A 259 67.92 -55.76 75.37
N SER A 260 68.37 -55.88 74.13
CA SER A 260 68.80 -57.18 73.60
C SER A 260 70.04 -57.01 72.69
N ALA A 261 71.10 -57.68 73.13
CA ALA A 261 72.36 -58.08 72.47
C ALA A 261 72.11 -58.90 71.19
N THR A 262 73.01 -59.21 70.26
CA THR A 262 74.41 -58.94 69.85
C THR A 262 74.53 -59.83 68.57
N GLU A 263 75.16 -59.48 67.44
CA GLU A 263 76.61 -59.63 67.23
C GLU A 263 76.99 -59.24 65.77
N ARG A 264 77.97 -58.33 65.67
CA ARG A 264 79.18 -58.23 64.79
C ARG A 264 79.13 -58.84 63.37
N ARG A 265 79.75 -58.29 62.32
CA ARG A 265 80.72 -57.20 61.99
C ARG A 265 81.04 -57.41 60.46
N PRO A 266 81.98 -56.69 59.81
CA PRO A 266 82.20 -55.26 59.69
C PRO A 266 82.44 -54.81 58.23
N ASN A 267 82.48 -53.49 58.03
CA ASN A 267 83.02 -52.70 56.91
C ASN A 267 84.07 -53.34 56.00
N THR A 268 84.10 -52.90 54.72
CA THR A 268 85.28 -52.18 54.20
C THR A 268 84.93 -51.33 52.96
N LYS A 269 85.50 -50.11 52.92
CA LYS A 269 85.93 -49.26 51.79
C LYS A 269 84.97 -48.93 50.65
#